data_AF-A0A956KYS0-F1
#
_entry.id   AF-A0A956KYS0-F1
#
_cell.length_a   1.000
_cell.length_b   1.000
_cell.length_c   1.000
_cell.angle_alpha   90.00
_cell.angle_beta   90.00
_cell.angle_gamma   90.00
#
_symmetry.space_group_name_H-M   'P 1'
#
loop_
_entity.id
_entity.type
_entity.pdbx_description
1 polymer ?
#
loop_
_entity_poly.entity_id
_entity_poly.type
_entity_poly.pdbx_seq_one_letter_code
_entity_poly.pdbx_strand_id
1 'polypeptide(L)'
;MPRVFEFPAILSTSTLLLALGAAGCIVLPGSDTDSESGTDGDSTTSASGSEDTGSGDETDSSDDGPPPPTERAVDILFVVDNSGSMGEEQAKLALGIDALVTALDAADPPVDYRIAVTTTDNGNPWCAGGSPESGSFQATSCQGRLTDFVFQGASVIDLTEEACLAICDHEDLGLTVPWLDVAHSAGTTNAPAGDVLGALRCMLPQGINGCGFEQPLESLSLALQRADTPSDDNNGFRRPGALLAVAIVTDEVDCSSNPAHDSIYLPEGNRVFWSDTQAPAPTSAVCWNAGVQCTGSGVYDECHAVDLGEDGNPVVGDPAQDAVLRPLAGYIDDLTSRGAYVIAINGVGSDGQPVYADAAGDPIFQGDFGIGPGCSSAVGEAVPPVRIRELVDTVTGPGNLH
;
A
#
# COMPACT_ATOMS: atom_id res chain seq x y z
N MET A 1 3.76 35.02 -4.26
CA MET A 1 2.80 33.98 -3.87
C MET A 1 3.46 32.66 -4.22
N PRO A 2 3.83 31.81 -3.24
CA PRO A 2 4.30 30.47 -3.57
C PRO A 2 3.11 29.75 -4.22
N ARG A 3 3.31 29.17 -5.41
CA ARG A 3 2.32 28.28 -6.00
C ARG A 3 2.25 27.07 -5.07
N VAL A 4 1.07 26.77 -4.55
CA VAL A 4 0.80 25.53 -3.82
C VAL A 4 1.25 24.38 -4.71
N PHE A 5 2.08 23.49 -4.18
CA PHE A 5 2.60 22.33 -4.90
C PHE A 5 1.45 21.33 -5.11
N GLU A 6 0.91 21.25 -6.33
CA GLU A 6 -0.18 20.32 -6.68
C GLU A 6 0.36 18.90 -6.96
N PHE A 7 1.00 18.29 -5.96
CA PHE A 7 1.46 16.90 -6.04
C PHE A 7 0.35 15.90 -6.41
N PRO A 8 -0.90 16.04 -5.91
CA PRO A 8 -2.00 15.15 -6.31
C PRO A 8 -2.29 15.21 -7.82
N ALA A 9 -2.07 16.36 -8.47
CA ALA A 9 -2.24 16.49 -9.92
C ALA A 9 -1.12 15.78 -10.70
N ILE A 10 0.12 15.75 -10.17
CA ILE A 10 1.24 15.01 -10.79
C ILE A 10 0.99 13.50 -10.70
N LEU A 11 0.49 12.99 -9.57
CA LEU A 11 0.07 11.59 -9.44
C LEU A 11 -1.12 11.27 -10.36
N SER A 12 -2.18 12.08 -10.34
CA SER A 12 -3.43 11.86 -11.08
C SER A 12 -3.28 11.95 -12.61
N THR A 13 -2.36 12.77 -13.12
CA THR A 13 -2.14 12.95 -14.57
C THR A 13 -1.04 12.06 -15.13
N SER A 14 -0.22 11.47 -14.27
CA SER A 14 0.82 10.54 -14.71
C SER A 14 0.19 9.18 -14.98
N THR A 15 0.57 8.58 -16.11
CA THR A 15 0.37 7.15 -16.42
C THR A 15 0.89 6.21 -15.33
N LEU A 16 1.59 6.75 -14.33
CA LEU A 16 1.91 6.19 -13.02
C LEU A 16 0.77 5.35 -12.40
N LEU A 17 -0.47 5.85 -12.36
CA LEU A 17 -1.59 5.10 -11.77
C LEU A 17 -2.03 3.92 -12.65
N LEU A 18 -1.90 4.03 -13.98
CA LEU A 18 -2.08 2.90 -14.90
C LEU A 18 -0.91 1.90 -14.87
N ALA A 19 0.31 2.36 -14.59
CA ALA A 19 1.53 1.56 -14.59
C ALA A 19 1.77 0.85 -13.24
N LEU A 20 1.38 1.48 -12.13
CA LEU A 20 1.33 0.88 -10.79
C LEU A 20 0.11 -0.02 -10.62
N GLY A 21 -1.04 0.36 -11.19
CA GLY A 21 -2.21 -0.52 -11.25
C GLY A 21 -1.93 -1.83 -11.99
N ALA A 22 -0.97 -1.87 -12.93
CA ALA A 22 -0.52 -3.11 -13.57
C ALA A 22 0.10 -4.13 -12.57
N ALA A 23 0.39 -3.74 -11.33
CA ALA A 23 0.76 -4.64 -10.23
C ALA A 23 -0.43 -5.13 -9.39
N GLY A 24 -1.62 -4.54 -9.52
CA GLY A 24 -2.89 -5.17 -9.10
C GLY A 24 -3.42 -6.08 -10.19
N CYS A 25 -4.65 -6.59 -10.09
CA CYS A 25 -5.30 -7.49 -11.07
C CYS A 25 -5.51 -6.93 -12.49
N ILE A 26 -4.69 -5.98 -12.94
CA ILE A 26 -4.82 -5.26 -14.18
C ILE A 26 -3.96 -5.94 -15.25
N VAL A 27 -4.64 -6.58 -16.20
CA VAL A 27 -4.06 -6.95 -17.50
C VAL A 27 -4.24 -5.78 -18.45
N LEU A 28 -3.15 -5.22 -18.98
CA LEU A 28 -3.26 -4.34 -20.15
C LEU A 28 -3.62 -5.17 -21.39
N PRO A 29 -4.68 -4.83 -22.15
CA PRO A 29 -4.92 -5.46 -23.43
C PRO A 29 -3.77 -5.11 -24.39
N GLY A 30 -3.28 -6.14 -25.08
CA GLY A 30 -2.21 -6.04 -26.06
C GLY A 30 -2.50 -4.99 -27.13
N SER A 31 -1.42 -4.37 -27.58
CA SER A 31 -1.39 -3.38 -28.64
C SER A 31 -1.87 -3.99 -29.97
N ASP A 32 -3.16 -3.83 -30.28
CA ASP A 32 -3.64 -3.92 -31.65
C ASP A 32 -4.03 -2.52 -32.13
N THR A 33 -3.12 -1.97 -32.92
CA THR A 33 -3.36 -0.83 -33.78
C THR A 33 -4.46 -1.18 -34.77
N ASP A 34 -5.62 -0.54 -34.65
CA ASP A 34 -6.49 -0.33 -35.80
C ASP A 34 -6.99 1.10 -35.82
N SER A 35 -6.57 1.79 -36.88
CA SER A 35 -6.97 3.13 -37.24
C SER A 35 -8.29 3.04 -37.97
N GLU A 36 -9.36 3.69 -37.49
CA GLU A 36 -10.42 4.17 -38.39
C GLU A 36 -11.00 5.51 -37.94
N SER A 37 -11.12 6.37 -38.94
CA SER A 37 -11.63 7.72 -38.98
C SER A 37 -13.16 7.79 -38.87
N GLY A 38 -13.68 8.82 -38.21
CA GLY A 38 -15.08 9.22 -38.33
C GLY A 38 -15.35 10.62 -37.76
N THR A 39 -15.90 11.48 -38.61
CA THR A 39 -16.05 12.93 -38.46
C THR A 39 -17.35 13.38 -37.77
N ASP A 40 -17.27 14.60 -37.21
CA ASP A 40 -18.28 15.66 -37.04
C ASP A 40 -19.52 15.48 -36.13
N GLY A 41 -19.68 16.45 -35.23
CA GLY A 41 -20.90 16.64 -34.44
C GLY A 41 -20.82 17.81 -33.45
N ASP A 42 -20.90 19.04 -33.98
CA ASP A 42 -21.08 20.31 -33.27
C ASP A 42 -22.33 20.33 -32.36
N SER A 43 -22.19 20.84 -31.13
CA SER A 43 -23.20 21.73 -30.53
C SER A 43 -22.66 22.44 -29.29
N THR A 44 -22.53 23.75 -29.46
CA THR A 44 -22.43 24.78 -28.45
C THR A 44 -23.69 24.88 -27.58
N THR A 45 -23.53 25.07 -26.25
CA THR A 45 -24.44 25.89 -25.46
C THR A 45 -23.70 26.60 -24.33
N SER A 46 -23.75 27.93 -24.38
CA SER A 46 -23.31 28.86 -23.33
C SER A 46 -24.50 29.35 -22.50
N ALA A 47 -24.31 29.52 -21.19
CA ALA A 47 -24.96 30.51 -20.31
C ALA A 47 -24.26 30.38 -18.94
N SER A 48 -23.38 31.28 -18.48
CA SER A 48 -23.54 32.68 -18.04
C SER A 48 -24.54 32.90 -16.90
N GLY A 49 -23.98 33.26 -15.74
CA GLY A 49 -24.49 34.34 -14.88
C GLY A 49 -25.07 33.94 -13.52
N SER A 50 -24.32 34.17 -12.44
CA SER A 50 -24.54 35.35 -11.57
C SER A 50 -23.64 35.31 -10.35
N GLU A 51 -22.98 36.45 -10.12
CA GLU A 51 -22.37 36.84 -8.86
C GLU A 51 -23.49 37.15 -7.86
N ASP A 52 -23.40 36.64 -6.64
CA ASP A 52 -24.09 37.24 -5.50
C ASP A 52 -23.15 37.32 -4.29
N THR A 53 -23.11 38.51 -3.73
CA THR A 53 -22.23 38.98 -2.66
C THR A 53 -22.91 38.75 -1.32
N GLY A 54 -22.35 37.86 -0.51
CA GLY A 54 -22.79 37.62 0.87
C GLY A 54 -21.62 37.71 1.83
N SER A 55 -21.44 38.89 2.43
CA SER A 55 -20.57 39.10 3.59
C SER A 55 -21.28 38.55 4.83
N GLY A 56 -20.63 37.61 5.51
CA GLY A 56 -21.06 37.01 6.76
C GLY A 56 -19.83 36.49 7.52
N ASP A 57 -19.29 37.37 8.35
CA ASP A 57 -18.39 37.08 9.46
C ASP A 57 -19.09 36.12 10.42
N GLU A 58 -18.52 34.93 10.71
CA GLU A 58 -18.51 34.27 12.03
C GLU A 58 -17.56 33.05 12.04
N THR A 59 -16.69 33.07 13.07
CA THR A 59 -15.96 31.94 13.69
C THR A 59 -14.94 31.17 12.83
N ASP A 60 -13.70 31.67 12.89
CA ASP A 60 -12.47 30.92 12.66
C ASP A 60 -12.34 29.84 13.76
N SER A 61 -13.02 28.71 13.57
CA SER A 61 -12.53 27.45 14.11
C SER A 61 -11.29 27.12 13.30
N SER A 62 -10.13 27.26 13.92
CA SER A 62 -8.87 26.75 13.40
C SER A 62 -8.99 25.24 13.26
N ASP A 63 -9.53 24.83 12.11
CA ASP A 63 -9.27 23.55 11.48
C ASP A 63 -7.79 23.59 11.09
N ASP A 64 -6.94 23.45 12.11
CA ASP A 64 -5.49 23.38 11.96
C ASP A 64 -5.16 21.99 11.41
N GLY A 65 -5.61 21.73 10.18
CA GLY A 65 -5.06 20.67 9.37
C GLY A 65 -3.53 20.80 9.29
N PRO A 66 -2.82 19.73 8.94
CA PRO A 66 -1.36 19.73 8.87
C PRO A 66 -0.85 20.90 8.03
N PRO A 67 0.28 21.52 8.42
CA PRO A 67 0.85 22.58 7.61
C PRO A 67 1.12 22.05 6.20
N PRO A 68 0.67 22.75 5.15
CA PRO A 68 0.87 22.28 3.78
C PRO A 68 2.37 22.19 3.47
N PRO A 69 2.78 21.30 2.54
CA PRO A 69 4.16 21.22 2.08
C PRO A 69 4.67 22.61 1.69
N THR A 70 5.81 22.99 2.25
CA THR A 70 6.45 24.29 2.01
C THR A 70 7.59 24.20 1.01
N GLU A 71 8.07 22.98 0.74
CA GLU A 71 9.14 22.68 -0.20
C GLU A 71 8.58 21.92 -1.41
N ARG A 72 9.26 22.03 -2.55
CA ARG A 72 8.94 21.25 -3.75
C ARG A 72 9.62 19.90 -3.71
N ALA A 73 9.29 19.14 -2.68
CA ALA A 73 9.95 17.88 -2.36
C ALA A 73 8.92 16.84 -1.87
N VAL A 74 9.21 15.56 -2.13
CA VAL A 74 8.40 14.44 -1.64
C VAL A 74 9.26 13.33 -1.04
N ASP A 75 8.86 12.80 0.10
CA ASP A 75 9.40 11.58 0.69
C ASP A 75 8.37 10.47 0.51
N ILE A 76 8.72 9.45 -0.27
CA ILE A 76 7.81 8.37 -0.70
C ILE A 76 8.19 7.09 0.04
N LEU A 77 7.26 6.53 0.81
CA LEU A 77 7.41 5.25 1.47
C LEU A 77 6.58 4.18 0.74
N PHE A 78 7.23 3.15 0.22
CA PHE A 78 6.56 1.93 -0.21
C PHE A 78 6.49 0.93 0.94
N VAL A 79 5.29 0.43 1.21
CA VAL A 79 5.05 -0.70 2.12
C VAL A 79 4.67 -1.87 1.24
N VAL A 80 5.64 -2.74 0.98
CA VAL A 80 5.53 -3.80 -0.03
C VAL A 80 5.30 -5.13 0.66
N ASP A 81 4.23 -5.78 0.27
CA ASP A 81 3.94 -7.12 0.74
C ASP A 81 4.98 -8.12 0.23
N ASN A 82 5.63 -8.80 1.17
CA ASN A 82 6.65 -9.80 0.94
C ASN A 82 6.14 -11.23 1.23
N SER A 83 4.83 -11.44 1.19
CA SER A 83 4.19 -12.76 1.25
C SER A 83 4.51 -13.63 0.02
N GLY A 84 4.17 -14.91 0.11
CA GLY A 84 4.50 -15.94 -0.89
C GLY A 84 3.93 -15.71 -2.29
N SER A 85 2.86 -14.92 -2.42
CA SER A 85 2.14 -14.65 -3.68
C SER A 85 2.65 -13.42 -4.44
N MET A 86 3.45 -12.56 -3.80
CA MET A 86 3.69 -11.19 -4.30
C MET A 86 4.84 -11.03 -5.31
N GLY A 87 5.48 -12.11 -5.75
CA GLY A 87 6.72 -11.99 -6.55
C GLY A 87 6.49 -11.35 -7.91
N GLU A 88 5.47 -11.79 -8.64
CA GLU A 88 5.08 -11.24 -9.94
C GLU A 88 4.63 -9.77 -9.83
N GLU A 89 3.89 -9.43 -8.77
CA GLU A 89 3.38 -8.09 -8.45
C GLU A 89 4.53 -7.14 -8.14
N GLN A 90 5.52 -7.58 -7.34
CA GLN A 90 6.73 -6.83 -7.07
C GLN A 90 7.57 -6.59 -8.33
N ALA A 91 7.66 -7.57 -9.24
CA ALA A 91 8.35 -7.39 -10.52
C ALA A 91 7.68 -6.31 -11.37
N LYS A 92 6.34 -6.31 -11.43
CA LYS A 92 5.55 -5.30 -12.15
C LYS A 92 5.71 -3.92 -11.51
N LEU A 93 5.67 -3.82 -10.18
CA LEU A 93 5.93 -2.58 -9.43
C LEU A 93 7.31 -2.00 -9.80
N ALA A 94 8.35 -2.83 -9.76
CA ALA A 94 9.71 -2.42 -10.08
C ALA A 94 9.86 -1.98 -11.54
N LEU A 95 9.20 -2.64 -12.49
CA LEU A 95 9.20 -2.22 -13.90
C LEU A 95 8.40 -0.91 -14.11
N GLY A 96 7.31 -0.72 -13.39
CA GLY A 96 6.42 0.44 -13.47
C GLY A 96 6.99 1.73 -12.85
N ILE A 97 8.03 1.64 -12.01
CA ILE A 97 8.60 2.79 -11.28
C ILE A 97 9.13 3.91 -12.20
N ASP A 98 9.46 3.58 -13.45
CA ASP A 98 9.91 4.55 -14.45
C ASP A 98 8.89 5.68 -14.67
N ALA A 99 7.60 5.34 -14.65
CA ALA A 99 6.53 6.34 -14.79
C ALA A 99 6.55 7.36 -13.64
N LEU A 100 6.87 6.93 -12.42
CA LEU A 100 6.95 7.81 -11.24
C LEU A 100 8.14 8.76 -11.38
N VAL A 101 9.32 8.19 -11.61
CA VAL A 101 10.57 8.95 -11.71
C VAL A 101 10.50 9.94 -12.87
N THR A 102 10.02 9.51 -14.03
CA THR A 102 9.83 10.38 -15.20
C THR A 102 8.90 11.55 -14.88
N ALA A 103 7.80 11.32 -14.15
CA ALA A 103 6.89 12.39 -13.76
C ALA A 103 7.51 13.40 -12.79
N LEU A 104 8.26 12.92 -11.79
CA LEU A 104 8.95 13.77 -10.81
C LEU A 104 10.06 14.60 -11.46
N ASP A 105 10.82 13.99 -12.38
CA ASP A 105 11.92 14.61 -13.12
C ASP A 105 11.43 15.62 -14.17
N ALA A 106 10.29 15.35 -14.83
CA ALA A 106 9.73 16.20 -15.87
C ALA A 106 8.90 17.38 -15.34
N ALA A 107 8.60 17.40 -14.04
CA ALA A 107 7.94 18.55 -13.42
C ALA A 107 8.75 19.84 -13.64
N ASP A 108 8.07 21.00 -13.71
CA ASP A 108 8.76 22.30 -13.90
C ASP A 108 8.54 23.24 -12.70
N PRO A 109 9.57 23.49 -11.86
CA PRO A 109 10.86 22.79 -11.84
C PRO A 109 10.76 21.32 -11.38
N PRO A 110 11.81 20.48 -11.58
CA PRO A 110 11.83 19.10 -11.12
C PRO A 110 11.63 18.99 -9.60
N VAL A 111 11.11 17.86 -9.13
CA VAL A 111 10.81 17.62 -7.71
C VAL A 111 11.98 16.91 -7.04
N ASP A 112 12.43 17.38 -5.87
CA ASP A 112 13.39 16.62 -5.07
C ASP A 112 12.70 15.46 -4.35
N TYR A 113 13.16 14.22 -4.51
CA TYR A 113 12.49 13.07 -3.90
C TYR A 113 13.40 12.13 -3.15
N ARG A 114 12.80 11.49 -2.14
CA ARG A 114 13.35 10.32 -1.44
C ARG A 114 12.42 9.15 -1.58
N ILE A 115 12.97 7.95 -1.73
CA ILE A 115 12.20 6.71 -1.80
C ILE A 115 12.78 5.73 -0.80
N ALA A 116 11.95 5.31 0.16
CA ALA A 116 12.23 4.24 1.10
C ALA A 116 11.24 3.09 0.87
N VAL A 117 11.64 1.88 1.27
CA VAL A 117 10.82 0.68 1.18
C VAL A 117 10.86 -0.03 2.54
N THR A 118 9.73 -0.54 3.00
CA THR A 118 9.63 -1.52 4.08
C THR A 118 8.65 -2.62 3.66
N THR A 119 8.49 -3.64 4.49
CA THR A 119 7.64 -4.80 4.19
C THR A 119 6.33 -4.77 4.98
N THR A 120 5.42 -5.69 4.68
CA THR A 120 4.24 -5.97 5.52
C THR A 120 4.55 -6.91 6.69
N ASP A 121 5.76 -7.47 6.78
CA ASP A 121 6.14 -8.40 7.84
C ASP A 121 6.50 -7.67 9.14
N ASN A 122 5.57 -7.73 10.08
CA ASN A 122 5.75 -7.27 11.46
C ASN A 122 5.81 -8.43 12.48
N GLY A 123 5.94 -9.67 11.99
CA GLY A 123 5.94 -10.87 12.79
C GLY A 123 4.55 -11.27 13.28
N ASN A 124 4.37 -12.57 13.50
CA ASN A 124 3.16 -13.15 14.05
C ASN A 124 3.56 -14.44 14.80
N PRO A 125 2.85 -14.83 15.89
CA PRO A 125 3.10 -16.10 16.57
C PRO A 125 3.12 -17.32 15.64
N TRP A 126 2.33 -17.29 14.56
CA TRP A 126 2.31 -18.34 13.53
C TRP A 126 3.60 -18.41 12.72
N CYS A 127 4.18 -17.25 12.41
CA CYS A 127 5.38 -17.07 11.60
C CYS A 127 6.66 -17.02 12.47
N ALA A 128 6.66 -17.74 13.60
CA ALA A 128 7.78 -17.73 14.53
C ALA A 128 9.10 -18.17 13.87
N GLY A 129 10.17 -17.41 14.10
CA GLY A 129 11.51 -17.70 13.58
C GLY A 129 11.91 -16.93 12.32
N GLY A 130 11.02 -16.11 11.76
CA GLY A 130 11.35 -15.09 10.77
C GLY A 130 12.15 -13.91 11.35
N SER A 131 12.57 -12.99 10.50
CA SER A 131 13.24 -11.74 10.87
C SER A 131 12.42 -10.55 10.35
N PRO A 132 11.26 -10.27 10.97
CA PRO A 132 10.36 -9.23 10.46
C PRO A 132 11.07 -7.87 10.44
N GLU A 133 10.83 -7.10 9.38
CA GLU A 133 11.39 -5.76 9.27
C GLU A 133 10.75 -4.82 10.29
N SER A 134 9.47 -5.03 10.65
CA SER A 134 8.75 -4.22 11.64
C SER A 134 8.93 -2.71 11.41
N GLY A 135 8.74 -2.29 10.16
CA GLY A 135 8.91 -0.91 9.70
C GLY A 135 10.35 -0.46 9.43
N SER A 136 11.37 -1.31 9.64
CA SER A 136 12.75 -1.00 9.26
C SER A 136 12.83 -0.83 7.74
N PHE A 137 13.47 0.23 7.27
CA PHE A 137 13.66 0.44 5.84
C PHE A 137 14.68 -0.54 5.26
N GLN A 138 14.35 -1.08 4.09
CA GLN A 138 15.17 -2.00 3.33
C GLN A 138 15.67 -1.30 2.07
N ALA A 139 16.96 -0.96 2.07
CA ALA A 139 17.62 -0.28 0.96
C ALA A 139 18.82 -1.10 0.45
N THR A 140 18.63 -2.42 0.38
CA THR A 140 19.61 -3.36 -0.19
C THR A 140 19.12 -3.84 -1.54
N SER A 141 20.05 -4.22 -2.42
CA SER A 141 19.67 -4.85 -3.69
C SER A 141 19.04 -6.22 -3.41
N CYS A 142 17.98 -6.55 -4.15
CA CYS A 142 17.39 -7.89 -4.18
C CYS A 142 18.46 -8.98 -4.47
N GLN A 143 19.49 -8.66 -5.26
CA GLN A 143 20.59 -9.58 -5.56
C GLN A 143 21.45 -9.94 -4.33
N GLY A 144 21.49 -9.06 -3.33
CA GLY A 144 22.17 -9.33 -2.06
C GLY A 144 21.42 -10.30 -1.15
N ARG A 145 20.18 -10.66 -1.49
CA ARG A 145 19.25 -11.39 -0.62
C ARG A 145 18.34 -12.34 -1.39
N LEU A 146 18.91 -13.02 -2.40
CA LEU A 146 18.19 -13.95 -3.29
C LEU A 146 17.41 -15.04 -2.55
N THR A 147 17.84 -15.44 -1.35
CA THR A 147 17.11 -16.43 -0.54
C THR A 147 15.74 -15.95 -0.09
N ASP A 148 15.51 -14.64 -0.04
CA ASP A 148 14.23 -14.06 0.33
C ASP A 148 13.18 -14.27 -0.77
N PHE A 149 13.61 -14.56 -2.00
CA PHE A 149 12.74 -14.83 -3.14
C PHE A 149 12.37 -16.32 -3.28
N VAL A 150 12.64 -17.11 -2.23
CA VAL A 150 12.28 -18.53 -2.15
C VAL A 150 11.37 -18.76 -0.95
N PHE A 151 10.10 -19.01 -1.21
CA PHE A 151 9.12 -19.34 -0.18
C PHE A 151 9.12 -20.85 0.12
N GLN A 152 9.33 -21.20 1.38
CA GLN A 152 9.40 -22.58 1.88
C GLN A 152 8.07 -23.00 2.53
N GLY A 153 6.97 -22.89 1.77
CA GLY A 153 5.62 -23.26 2.22
C GLY A 153 5.27 -24.74 2.02
N ALA A 154 3.98 -25.02 1.84
CA ALA A 154 3.49 -26.36 1.48
C ALA A 154 4.12 -26.87 0.16
N SER A 155 4.41 -25.94 -0.75
CA SER A 155 5.26 -26.13 -1.90
C SER A 155 6.37 -25.08 -1.88
N VAL A 156 7.54 -25.45 -2.41
CA VAL A 156 8.62 -24.48 -2.65
C VAL A 156 8.25 -23.65 -3.86
N ILE A 157 8.20 -22.34 -3.68
CA ILE A 157 8.04 -21.35 -4.75
C ILE A 157 9.37 -20.60 -4.83
N ASP A 158 9.92 -20.49 -6.04
CA ASP A 158 11.18 -19.79 -6.30
C ASP A 158 10.95 -18.77 -7.41
N LEU A 159 10.92 -17.49 -7.02
CA LEU A 159 10.71 -16.35 -7.92
C LEU A 159 11.99 -15.52 -8.05
N THR A 160 13.15 -16.09 -7.71
CA THR A 160 14.45 -15.40 -7.76
C THR A 160 14.72 -14.80 -9.13
N GLU A 161 14.42 -15.54 -10.19
CA GLU A 161 14.64 -15.07 -11.56
C GLU A 161 13.67 -13.94 -11.93
N GLU A 162 12.37 -14.18 -11.77
CA GLU A 162 11.31 -13.26 -12.21
C GLU A 162 11.26 -11.96 -11.40
N ALA A 163 11.34 -12.08 -10.07
CA ALA A 163 11.16 -10.96 -9.16
C ALA A 163 12.46 -10.20 -8.83
N CYS A 164 13.63 -10.72 -9.24
CA CYS A 164 14.91 -10.04 -9.00
C CYS A 164 15.86 -10.06 -10.21
N LEU A 165 16.37 -11.22 -10.62
CA LEU A 165 17.49 -11.29 -11.57
C LEU A 165 17.12 -10.78 -12.97
N ALA A 166 15.86 -10.90 -13.38
CA ALA A 166 15.37 -10.40 -14.67
C ALA A 166 15.22 -8.87 -14.73
N ILE A 167 15.17 -8.18 -13.58
CA ILE A 167 14.87 -6.75 -13.49
C ILE A 167 15.95 -5.90 -12.83
N CYS A 168 16.86 -6.52 -12.08
CA CYS A 168 17.89 -5.84 -11.31
C CYS A 168 19.28 -6.07 -11.89
N ASP A 169 19.99 -4.99 -12.22
CA ASP A 169 21.36 -5.01 -12.76
C ASP A 169 22.45 -4.60 -11.73
N HIS A 170 22.06 -4.26 -10.49
CA HIS A 170 23.00 -3.85 -9.44
C HIS A 170 23.10 -4.91 -8.34
N GLU A 171 24.27 -5.53 -8.18
CA GLU A 171 24.53 -6.47 -7.07
C GLU A 171 24.52 -5.76 -5.69
N ASP A 172 24.99 -4.52 -5.64
CA ASP A 172 25.06 -3.69 -4.43
C ASP A 172 24.66 -2.25 -4.79
N LEU A 173 23.79 -1.67 -3.95
CA LEU A 173 23.34 -0.28 -4.13
C LEU A 173 24.32 0.73 -3.50
N GLY A 174 25.14 0.29 -2.53
CA GLY A 174 26.12 1.15 -1.87
C GLY A 174 25.53 2.35 -1.10
N LEU A 175 24.24 2.29 -0.76
CA LEU A 175 23.54 3.37 -0.05
C LEU A 175 24.01 3.44 1.41
N THR A 176 24.36 4.64 1.86
CA THR A 176 24.81 4.88 3.25
C THR A 176 23.68 5.30 4.19
N VAL A 177 22.48 5.47 3.65
CA VAL A 177 21.23 5.73 4.35
C VAL A 177 20.18 4.80 3.76
N PRO A 178 19.16 4.36 4.52
CA PRO A 178 18.23 3.36 4.05
C PRO A 178 17.11 3.93 3.15
N TRP A 179 17.48 4.80 2.20
CA TRP A 179 16.59 5.33 1.16
C TRP A 179 17.40 5.85 -0.03
N LEU A 180 16.77 5.88 -1.20
CA LEU A 180 17.27 6.62 -2.35
C LEU A 180 16.96 8.11 -2.18
N ASP A 181 17.90 8.98 -2.55
CA ASP A 181 17.78 10.44 -2.49
C ASP A 181 18.18 11.05 -3.85
N VAL A 182 17.30 11.86 -4.40
CA VAL A 182 17.50 12.62 -5.63
C VAL A 182 17.15 14.08 -5.34
N ALA A 183 18.17 14.92 -5.28
CA ALA A 183 18.04 16.35 -5.04
C ALA A 183 18.42 17.11 -6.31
N HIS A 184 17.45 17.28 -7.21
CA HIS A 184 17.57 18.07 -8.43
C HIS A 184 17.97 19.51 -8.14
N SER A 185 17.45 20.09 -7.06
CA SER A 185 17.79 21.45 -6.60
C SER A 185 19.29 21.62 -6.27
N ALA A 186 19.96 20.53 -5.88
CA ALA A 186 21.39 20.49 -5.55
C ALA A 186 22.24 19.83 -6.63
N GLY A 187 21.62 19.19 -7.63
CA GLY A 187 22.30 18.40 -8.65
C GLY A 187 22.99 17.15 -8.09
N THR A 188 22.43 16.53 -7.05
CA THR A 188 23.02 15.38 -6.36
C THR A 188 22.06 14.21 -6.27
N THR A 189 22.62 13.00 -6.27
CA THR A 189 21.90 11.76 -5.92
C THR A 189 22.86 10.80 -5.21
N ASN A 190 22.31 9.92 -4.37
CA ASN A 190 23.03 8.80 -3.78
C ASN A 190 22.92 7.50 -4.62
N ALA A 191 22.24 7.53 -5.77
CA ALA A 191 22.11 6.35 -6.63
C ALA A 191 23.48 5.86 -7.15
N PRO A 192 23.73 4.54 -7.21
CA PRO A 192 24.96 3.96 -7.74
C PRO A 192 25.22 4.47 -9.16
N ALA A 193 26.37 5.12 -9.36
CA ALA A 193 26.75 5.77 -10.62
C ALA A 193 25.72 6.77 -11.20
N GLY A 194 24.77 7.25 -10.38
CA GLY A 194 23.66 8.10 -10.80
C GLY A 194 22.49 7.36 -11.46
N ASP A 195 22.50 6.03 -11.48
CA ASP A 195 21.43 5.21 -12.07
C ASP A 195 20.26 5.01 -11.09
N VAL A 196 19.39 6.02 -11.03
CA VAL A 196 18.19 6.04 -10.18
C VAL A 196 17.25 4.88 -10.50
N LEU A 197 16.93 4.65 -11.78
CA LEU A 197 15.96 3.63 -12.18
C LEU A 197 16.47 2.21 -11.92
N GLY A 198 17.74 1.93 -12.26
CA GLY A 198 18.35 0.65 -11.94
C GLY A 198 18.42 0.39 -10.44
N ALA A 199 18.73 1.42 -9.64
CA ALA A 199 18.73 1.30 -8.18
C ALA A 199 17.34 0.97 -7.62
N LEU A 200 16.29 1.66 -8.09
CA LEU A 200 14.91 1.40 -7.63
C LEU A 200 14.41 0.01 -8.05
N ARG A 201 14.73 -0.44 -9.28
CA ARG A 201 14.38 -1.79 -9.74
C ARG A 201 15.01 -2.90 -8.90
N CYS A 202 16.19 -2.64 -8.34
CA CYS A 202 16.87 -3.53 -7.42
C CYS A 202 16.41 -3.39 -5.97
N MET A 203 15.92 -2.21 -5.57
CA MET A 203 15.55 -1.90 -4.20
C MET A 203 14.09 -2.23 -3.88
N LEU A 204 13.17 -2.09 -4.84
CA LEU A 204 11.73 -2.26 -4.61
C LEU A 204 11.30 -3.69 -4.30
N PRO A 205 11.75 -4.73 -5.03
CA PRO A 205 11.42 -6.11 -4.69
C PRO A 205 11.94 -6.41 -3.28
N GLN A 206 11.06 -6.91 -2.40
CA GLN A 206 11.27 -7.22 -0.98
C GLN A 206 11.34 -8.73 -0.67
N GLY A 207 11.15 -9.59 -1.66
CA GLY A 207 11.15 -11.05 -1.45
C GLY A 207 9.74 -11.57 -1.22
N ILE A 208 9.61 -12.89 -1.03
CA ILE A 208 8.33 -13.62 -0.88
C ILE A 208 8.32 -14.53 0.35
N ASN A 209 9.22 -14.30 1.31
CA ASN A 209 9.42 -15.13 2.49
C ASN A 209 8.87 -14.51 3.79
N GLY A 210 8.12 -13.42 3.68
CA GLY A 210 7.44 -12.76 4.79
C GLY A 210 6.31 -13.60 5.37
N CYS A 211 5.82 -13.17 6.52
CA CYS A 211 4.67 -13.78 7.18
C CYS A 211 3.39 -13.63 6.35
N GLY A 212 2.67 -14.74 6.12
CA GLY A 212 1.35 -14.78 5.47
C GLY A 212 0.19 -14.24 6.32
N PHE A 213 0.48 -13.28 7.20
CA PHE A 213 -0.48 -12.51 8.00
C PHE A 213 0.02 -11.07 7.96
N GLU A 214 -0.20 -10.44 6.82
CA GLU A 214 0.41 -9.18 6.38
C GLU A 214 -0.08 -8.01 7.21
N GLN A 215 0.83 -7.18 7.71
CA GLN A 215 0.48 -6.06 8.58
C GLN A 215 0.86 -4.72 7.95
N PRO A 216 0.31 -4.37 6.76
CA PRO A 216 0.70 -3.15 6.05
C PRO A 216 0.50 -1.89 6.89
N LEU A 217 -0.58 -1.80 7.68
CA LEU A 217 -0.87 -0.59 8.45
C LEU A 217 0.05 -0.44 9.67
N GLU A 218 0.32 -1.53 10.39
CA GLU A 218 1.25 -1.51 11.52
C GLU A 218 2.69 -1.29 11.05
N SER A 219 3.13 -1.96 9.99
CA SER A 219 4.47 -1.73 9.42
C SER A 219 4.65 -0.30 8.94
N LEU A 220 3.64 0.30 8.30
CA LEU A 220 3.62 1.72 7.94
C LEU A 220 3.81 2.61 9.18
N SER A 221 2.99 2.40 10.21
CA SER A 221 3.04 3.18 11.45
C SER A 221 4.42 3.08 12.11
N LEU A 222 4.95 1.87 12.26
CA LEU A 222 6.28 1.65 12.84
C LEU A 222 7.39 2.29 12.00
N ALA A 223 7.31 2.21 10.68
CA ALA A 223 8.30 2.81 9.79
C ALA A 223 8.38 4.34 9.97
N LEU A 224 7.24 5.00 10.10
CA LEU A 224 7.15 6.43 10.35
C LEU A 224 7.62 6.81 11.77
N GLN A 225 7.27 6.02 12.79
CA GLN A 225 7.76 6.21 14.15
C GLN A 225 9.29 6.07 14.24
N ARG A 226 9.86 5.08 13.56
CA ARG A 226 11.31 4.90 13.42
C ARG A 226 11.97 6.07 12.71
N ALA A 227 11.37 6.56 11.61
CA ALA A 227 11.86 7.72 10.89
C ALA A 227 11.92 9.00 11.74
N ASP A 228 11.07 9.12 12.75
CA ASP A 228 11.07 10.23 13.72
C ASP A 228 11.98 9.99 14.93
N THR A 229 12.48 8.77 15.14
CA THR A 229 13.26 8.38 16.32
C THR A 229 14.76 8.64 16.08
N PRO A 230 15.41 9.60 16.78
CA PRO A 230 16.78 10.03 16.46
C PRO A 230 17.89 8.97 16.51
N SER A 231 17.64 7.83 17.17
CA SER A 231 18.59 6.73 17.31
C SER A 231 18.38 5.59 16.33
N ASP A 232 17.32 5.63 15.52
CA ASP A 232 16.98 4.59 14.55
C ASP A 232 17.62 4.89 13.18
N ASP A 233 17.92 3.86 12.41
CA ASP A 233 18.55 4.01 11.09
C ASP A 233 17.60 4.65 10.05
N ASN A 234 16.29 4.53 10.23
CA ASN A 234 15.29 5.23 9.41
C ASN A 234 15.31 6.75 9.63
N ASN A 235 15.97 7.23 10.70
CA ASN A 235 15.89 8.61 11.10
C ASN A 235 16.40 9.58 10.03
N GLY A 236 15.65 10.65 9.82
CA GLY A 236 16.03 11.70 8.87
C GLY A 236 15.60 11.43 7.43
N PHE A 237 14.84 10.36 7.17
CA PHE A 237 14.13 10.15 5.91
C PHE A 237 13.18 11.32 5.62
N ARG A 238 12.33 11.67 6.59
CA ARG A 238 11.37 12.77 6.48
C ARG A 238 12.05 14.13 6.51
N ARG A 239 11.87 14.92 5.45
CA ARG A 239 12.34 16.29 5.33
C ARG A 239 11.26 17.27 5.82
N PRO A 240 11.61 18.26 6.66
CA PRO A 240 10.68 19.33 6.99
C PRO A 240 10.18 20.03 5.72
N GLY A 241 8.86 20.20 5.60
CA GLY A 241 8.24 20.88 4.47
C GLY A 241 8.10 20.06 3.19
N ALA A 242 8.68 18.86 3.10
CA ALA A 242 8.40 17.91 2.02
C ALA A 242 7.05 17.22 2.28
N LEU A 243 6.36 16.85 1.20
CA LEU A 243 5.18 16.00 1.29
C LEU A 243 5.59 14.57 1.66
N LEU A 244 4.85 13.93 2.56
CA LEU A 244 4.95 12.49 2.78
C LEU A 244 3.94 11.78 1.87
N ALA A 245 4.43 10.94 0.96
CA ALA A 245 3.60 10.05 0.16
C ALA A 245 3.82 8.60 0.62
N VAL A 246 2.76 7.82 0.66
CA VAL A 246 2.79 6.40 1.05
C VAL A 246 2.11 5.58 -0.04
N ALA A 247 2.74 4.48 -0.44
CA ALA A 247 2.17 3.49 -1.34
C ALA A 247 2.17 2.12 -0.67
N ILE A 248 0.97 1.62 -0.35
CA ILE A 248 0.77 0.26 0.17
C ILE A 248 0.59 -0.67 -1.03
N VAL A 249 1.31 -1.78 -1.09
CA VAL A 249 1.24 -2.75 -2.20
C VAL A 249 1.05 -4.13 -1.61
N THR A 250 -0.14 -4.72 -1.75
CA THR A 250 -0.51 -6.03 -1.17
C THR A 250 -1.69 -6.62 -1.93
N ASP A 251 -1.71 -7.94 -2.10
CA ASP A 251 -2.85 -8.69 -2.62
C ASP A 251 -3.78 -9.21 -1.49
N GLU A 252 -3.44 -8.97 -0.23
CA GLU A 252 -4.16 -9.47 0.95
C GLU A 252 -4.84 -8.35 1.78
N VAL A 253 -5.48 -8.77 2.86
CA VAL A 253 -6.13 -7.89 3.84
C VAL A 253 -5.15 -7.41 4.91
N ASP A 254 -5.47 -6.30 5.57
CA ASP A 254 -4.71 -5.87 6.73
C ASP A 254 -4.92 -6.80 7.94
N CYS A 255 -3.85 -7.50 8.35
CA CYS A 255 -3.76 -8.31 9.56
C CYS A 255 -3.07 -7.58 10.73
N SER A 256 -2.96 -6.25 10.73
CA SER A 256 -2.26 -5.47 11.77
C SER A 256 -2.75 -5.82 13.19
N SER A 257 -2.04 -6.75 13.83
CA SER A 257 -2.57 -7.51 14.95
C SER A 257 -2.25 -6.84 16.27
N ASN A 258 -3.12 -7.05 17.25
CA ASN A 258 -2.83 -6.68 18.63
C ASN A 258 -2.14 -7.86 19.33
N PRO A 259 -0.86 -7.74 19.73
CA PRO A 259 -0.12 -8.86 20.35
C PRO A 259 -0.73 -9.36 21.66
N ALA A 260 -1.60 -8.58 22.32
CA ALA A 260 -2.34 -9.03 23.49
C ALA A 260 -3.33 -10.18 23.17
N HIS A 261 -3.68 -10.36 21.89
CA HIS A 261 -4.69 -11.29 21.39
C HIS A 261 -4.12 -12.33 20.41
N ASP A 262 -2.82 -12.59 20.49
CA ASP A 262 -2.08 -13.57 19.69
C ASP A 262 -2.70 -14.98 19.68
N SER A 263 -3.54 -15.30 20.67
CA SER A 263 -4.24 -16.58 20.75
C SER A 263 -5.09 -16.89 19.51
N ILE A 264 -5.53 -15.89 18.74
CA ILE A 264 -6.33 -16.13 17.52
C ILE A 264 -5.53 -16.78 16.38
N TYR A 265 -4.21 -16.75 16.44
CA TYR A 265 -3.31 -17.31 15.43
C TYR A 265 -2.71 -18.67 15.83
N LEU A 266 -2.97 -19.16 17.05
CA LEU A 266 -2.31 -20.36 17.58
C LEU A 266 -3.19 -21.61 17.43
N PRO A 267 -2.62 -22.80 17.09
CA PRO A 267 -3.38 -24.06 17.00
C PRO A 267 -4.24 -24.35 18.23
N GLU A 268 -3.68 -24.15 19.42
CA GLU A 268 -4.31 -24.37 20.72
C GLU A 268 -5.13 -23.18 21.24
N GLY A 269 -5.16 -22.09 20.48
CA GLY A 269 -5.74 -20.82 20.88
C GLY A 269 -7.21 -20.65 20.50
N ASN A 270 -7.61 -19.39 20.42
CA ASN A 270 -8.99 -19.01 20.11
C ASN A 270 -9.26 -19.17 18.61
N ARG A 271 -10.37 -19.84 18.26
CA ARG A 271 -10.72 -20.15 16.86
C ARG A 271 -11.98 -19.42 16.37
N VAL A 272 -12.44 -18.38 17.07
CA VAL A 272 -13.66 -17.62 16.73
C VAL A 272 -13.62 -17.08 15.29
N PHE A 273 -12.45 -16.65 14.82
CA PHE A 273 -12.28 -16.04 13.50
C PHE A 273 -11.82 -17.01 12.41
N TRP A 274 -11.66 -18.30 12.71
CA TRP A 274 -11.14 -19.26 11.74
C TRP A 274 -12.24 -19.65 10.74
N SER A 275 -11.87 -19.79 9.46
CA SER A 275 -12.78 -20.30 8.42
C SER A 275 -13.24 -21.74 8.72
N ASP A 276 -12.35 -22.57 9.28
CA ASP A 276 -12.67 -23.89 9.81
C ASP A 276 -12.13 -24.05 11.24
N THR A 277 -13.03 -24.03 12.23
CA THR A 277 -12.69 -24.21 13.65
C THR A 277 -12.08 -25.58 13.97
N GLN A 278 -12.16 -26.57 13.07
CA GLN A 278 -11.56 -27.90 13.22
C GLN A 278 -10.23 -28.04 12.49
N ALA A 279 -9.81 -27.04 11.72
CA ALA A 279 -8.54 -27.05 11.02
C ALA A 279 -7.36 -27.16 12.03
N PRO A 280 -6.21 -27.69 11.57
CA PRO A 280 -4.99 -27.73 12.38
C PRO A 280 -4.29 -26.36 12.50
N ALA A 281 -4.65 -25.41 11.63
CA ALA A 281 -3.98 -24.12 11.45
C ALA A 281 -5.00 -23.03 11.04
N PRO A 282 -4.78 -21.75 11.40
CA PRO A 282 -5.52 -20.64 10.82
C PRO A 282 -5.08 -20.39 9.37
N THR A 283 -5.90 -19.63 8.65
CA THR A 283 -5.60 -19.04 7.34
C THR A 283 -5.76 -17.51 7.43
N SER A 284 -5.35 -16.77 6.40
CA SER A 284 -5.49 -15.31 6.31
C SER A 284 -6.93 -14.82 6.54
N ALA A 285 -7.93 -15.71 6.32
CA ALA A 285 -9.34 -15.51 6.66
C ALA A 285 -9.56 -15.00 8.10
N VAL A 286 -8.67 -15.32 9.04
CA VAL A 286 -8.72 -14.80 10.40
C VAL A 286 -8.78 -13.27 10.41
N CYS A 287 -7.99 -12.60 9.57
CA CYS A 287 -7.91 -11.14 9.55
C CYS A 287 -9.15 -10.50 8.91
N TRP A 288 -9.66 -11.09 7.84
CA TRP A 288 -10.95 -10.68 7.27
C TRP A 288 -12.07 -10.81 8.31
N ASN A 289 -12.21 -11.99 8.91
CA ASN A 289 -13.26 -12.29 9.88
C ASN A 289 -13.14 -11.46 11.17
N ALA A 290 -11.93 -11.05 11.55
CA ALA A 290 -11.67 -10.25 12.74
C ALA A 290 -11.82 -8.75 12.53
N GLY A 291 -11.71 -8.28 11.28
CA GLY A 291 -11.58 -6.86 10.96
C GLY A 291 -12.66 -6.28 10.07
N VAL A 292 -13.56 -7.10 9.51
CA VAL A 292 -14.52 -6.68 8.49
C VAL A 292 -15.94 -7.15 8.83
N GLN A 293 -16.91 -6.25 8.65
CA GLN A 293 -18.33 -6.56 8.70
C GLN A 293 -19.01 -6.16 7.40
N CYS A 294 -19.73 -7.10 6.80
CA CYS A 294 -20.47 -6.90 5.55
C CYS A 294 -21.99 -7.00 5.77
N THR A 295 -22.75 -6.25 4.98
CA THR A 295 -24.21 -6.34 4.92
C THR A 295 -24.69 -6.68 3.50
N GLY A 296 -25.87 -7.26 3.36
CA GLY A 296 -26.40 -7.74 2.07
C GLY A 296 -26.38 -9.26 1.93
N SER A 297 -26.69 -9.77 0.73
CA SER A 297 -26.73 -11.21 0.45
C SER A 297 -26.25 -11.55 -0.96
N GLY A 298 -25.37 -12.54 -1.09
CA GLY A 298 -24.75 -12.90 -2.37
C GLY A 298 -23.53 -12.03 -2.63
N VAL A 299 -23.70 -11.01 -3.48
CA VAL A 299 -22.75 -9.88 -3.52
C VAL A 299 -23.18 -8.94 -2.40
N TYR A 300 -22.27 -8.63 -1.48
CA TYR A 300 -22.53 -7.75 -0.35
C TYR A 300 -22.77 -6.31 -0.82
N ASP A 301 -23.71 -5.62 -0.17
CA ASP A 301 -24.05 -4.24 -0.49
C ASP A 301 -22.96 -3.27 -0.02
N GLU A 302 -22.36 -3.56 1.14
CA GLU A 302 -21.27 -2.81 1.75
C GLU A 302 -20.46 -3.69 2.71
N CYS A 303 -19.18 -3.38 2.87
CA CYS A 303 -18.31 -3.91 3.90
C CYS A 303 -17.53 -2.76 4.53
N HIS A 304 -17.38 -2.76 5.85
CA HIS A 304 -16.66 -1.72 6.61
C HIS A 304 -15.73 -2.34 7.65
N ALA A 305 -14.74 -1.57 8.09
CA ALA A 305 -13.87 -1.99 9.16
C ALA A 305 -14.64 -2.06 10.49
N VAL A 306 -14.30 -3.05 11.32
CA VAL A 306 -14.90 -3.22 12.64
C VAL A 306 -13.85 -3.64 13.66
N ASP A 307 -13.98 -3.13 14.88
CA ASP A 307 -13.13 -3.48 16.01
C ASP A 307 -13.81 -4.60 16.81
N LEU A 308 -13.40 -5.85 16.59
CA LEU A 308 -13.92 -7.03 17.28
C LEU A 308 -12.99 -7.47 18.42
N GLY A 309 -13.59 -7.86 19.55
CA GLY A 309 -12.88 -8.53 20.65
C GLY A 309 -12.73 -10.03 20.41
N GLU A 310 -12.02 -10.72 21.29
CA GLU A 310 -11.77 -12.18 21.18
C GLU A 310 -13.04 -13.04 21.09
N ASP A 311 -14.19 -12.54 21.53
CA ASP A 311 -15.49 -13.22 21.46
C ASP A 311 -16.21 -13.03 20.12
N GLY A 312 -15.61 -12.27 19.20
CA GLY A 312 -16.17 -11.96 17.87
C GLY A 312 -17.25 -10.88 17.90
N ASN A 313 -17.47 -10.22 19.04
CA ASN A 313 -18.42 -9.11 19.16
C ASN A 313 -17.70 -7.77 19.03
N PRO A 314 -18.40 -6.72 18.54
CA PRO A 314 -17.87 -5.35 18.56
C PRO A 314 -17.45 -4.93 19.97
N VAL A 315 -16.27 -4.32 20.08
CA VAL A 315 -15.76 -3.81 21.35
C VAL A 315 -16.66 -2.69 21.88
N VAL A 316 -17.12 -2.84 23.13
CA VAL A 316 -17.90 -1.81 23.86
C VAL A 316 -16.99 -0.94 24.74
N GLY A 317 -15.77 -1.42 25.01
CA GLY A 317 -14.76 -0.82 25.89
C GLY A 317 -13.78 0.09 25.16
N ASP A 318 -12.48 -0.18 25.33
CA ASP A 318 -11.40 0.56 24.69
C ASP A 318 -10.87 -0.26 23.51
N PRO A 319 -11.23 0.07 22.25
CA PRO A 319 -10.77 -0.69 21.08
C PRO A 319 -9.24 -0.81 21.01
N ALA A 320 -8.48 0.18 21.49
CA ALA A 320 -7.03 0.12 21.44
C ALA A 320 -6.43 -0.95 22.37
N GLN A 321 -7.21 -1.44 23.33
CA GLN A 321 -6.81 -2.52 24.24
C GLN A 321 -7.51 -3.83 23.94
N ASP A 322 -8.80 -3.78 23.59
CA ASP A 322 -9.68 -4.93 23.57
C ASP A 322 -9.89 -5.52 22.16
N ALA A 323 -9.56 -4.77 21.08
CA ALA A 323 -9.72 -5.26 19.71
C ALA A 323 -8.54 -6.17 19.32
N VAL A 324 -8.86 -7.26 18.62
CA VAL A 324 -7.85 -8.27 18.23
C VAL A 324 -6.97 -7.82 17.07
N LEU A 325 -7.49 -6.95 16.20
CA LEU A 325 -6.71 -6.13 15.27
C LEU A 325 -6.62 -4.72 15.81
N ARG A 326 -5.52 -4.03 15.55
CA ARG A 326 -5.33 -2.64 15.98
C ARG A 326 -6.36 -1.75 15.29
N PRO A 327 -7.04 -0.85 16.01
CA PRO A 327 -8.07 0.02 15.42
C PRO A 327 -7.52 0.96 14.35
N LEU A 328 -8.29 1.15 13.26
CA LEU A 328 -7.92 2.06 12.17
C LEU A 328 -7.73 3.51 12.62
N ALA A 329 -8.50 3.95 13.60
CA ALA A 329 -8.48 5.32 14.09
C ALA A 329 -7.06 5.80 14.46
N GLY A 330 -6.25 4.94 15.09
CA GLY A 330 -4.87 5.29 15.45
C GLY A 330 -3.98 5.54 14.23
N TYR A 331 -4.14 4.76 13.16
CA TYR A 331 -3.39 4.93 11.92
C TYR A 331 -3.86 6.16 11.13
N ILE A 332 -5.18 6.39 11.08
CA ILE A 332 -5.78 7.56 10.42
C ILE A 332 -5.31 8.84 11.13
N ASP A 333 -5.35 8.88 12.46
CA ASP A 333 -4.91 10.04 13.24
C ASP A 333 -3.42 10.33 13.01
N ASP A 334 -2.56 9.30 13.04
CA ASP A 334 -1.13 9.47 12.79
C ASP A 334 -0.88 10.01 11.37
N LEU A 335 -1.42 9.37 10.33
CA LEU A 335 -1.21 9.78 8.94
C LEU A 335 -1.81 11.16 8.63
N THR A 336 -3.00 11.45 9.17
CA THR A 336 -3.64 12.76 9.06
C THR A 336 -2.76 13.81 9.72
N SER A 337 -2.31 13.61 10.97
CA SER A 337 -1.45 14.58 11.67
C SER A 337 -0.14 14.88 10.93
N ARG A 338 0.34 13.93 10.13
CA ARG A 338 1.55 14.02 9.32
C ARG A 338 1.35 14.72 7.98
N GLY A 339 0.10 14.96 7.56
CA GLY A 339 -0.24 15.45 6.22
C GLY A 339 0.15 14.47 5.13
N ALA A 340 0.01 13.17 5.39
CA ALA A 340 0.39 12.12 4.44
C ALA A 340 -0.60 12.04 3.27
N TYR A 341 -0.08 11.78 2.08
CA TYR A 341 -0.85 11.36 0.90
C TYR A 341 -0.70 9.86 0.73
N VAL A 342 -1.79 9.09 0.78
CA VAL A 342 -1.72 7.62 0.82
C VAL A 342 -2.40 7.04 -0.41
N ILE A 343 -1.73 6.14 -1.11
CA ILE A 343 -2.32 5.31 -2.16
C ILE A 343 -2.16 3.84 -1.79
N ALA A 344 -3.02 2.99 -2.36
CA ALA A 344 -2.88 1.56 -2.24
C ALA A 344 -3.04 0.88 -3.61
N ILE A 345 -2.19 -0.11 -3.88
CA ILE A 345 -2.29 -1.05 -5.00
C ILE A 345 -2.73 -2.37 -4.39
N ASN A 346 -3.96 -2.78 -4.65
CA ASN A 346 -4.61 -3.86 -3.91
C ASN A 346 -5.82 -4.47 -4.66
N GLY A 347 -6.64 -5.26 -3.96
CA GLY A 347 -7.76 -6.02 -4.53
C GLY A 347 -8.96 -5.20 -5.03
N VAL A 348 -8.73 -4.23 -5.91
CA VAL A 348 -9.76 -3.44 -6.59
C VAL A 348 -9.73 -3.64 -8.11
N GLY A 349 -10.87 -3.43 -8.77
CA GLY A 349 -10.95 -3.37 -10.22
C GLY A 349 -10.24 -2.13 -10.79
N SER A 350 -10.13 -2.07 -12.11
CA SER A 350 -9.52 -0.91 -12.81
C SER A 350 -10.25 0.42 -12.62
N ASP A 351 -11.48 0.39 -12.09
CA ASP A 351 -12.27 1.54 -11.67
C ASP A 351 -12.02 1.96 -10.21
N GLY A 352 -11.06 1.32 -9.54
CA GLY A 352 -10.73 1.51 -8.14
C GLY A 352 -11.81 0.99 -7.18
N GLN A 353 -12.76 0.16 -7.66
CA GLN A 353 -13.81 -0.41 -6.82
C GLN A 353 -13.57 -1.90 -6.55
N PRO A 354 -13.65 -2.34 -5.28
CA PRO A 354 -13.64 -3.76 -4.94
C PRO A 354 -15.00 -4.40 -5.19
N VAL A 355 -14.97 -5.71 -5.45
CA VAL A 355 -16.15 -6.58 -5.35
C VAL A 355 -16.14 -7.26 -3.99
N TYR A 356 -17.27 -7.20 -3.28
CA TYR A 356 -17.46 -7.95 -2.04
C TYR A 356 -18.43 -9.09 -2.32
N ALA A 357 -17.90 -10.31 -2.48
CA ALA A 357 -18.73 -11.49 -2.66
C ALA A 357 -17.98 -12.72 -2.16
N ASP A 358 -18.71 -13.74 -1.73
CA ASP A 358 -18.12 -15.05 -1.46
C ASP A 358 -17.55 -15.64 -2.76
N ALA A 359 -16.49 -16.45 -2.65
CA ALA A 359 -15.82 -17.11 -3.78
C ALA A 359 -16.69 -18.24 -4.37
N ALA A 360 -17.71 -17.87 -5.13
CA ALA A 360 -18.66 -18.81 -5.72
C ALA A 360 -17.96 -19.74 -6.72
N GLY A 361 -17.63 -20.96 -6.28
CA GLY A 361 -16.96 -21.98 -7.10
C GLY A 361 -15.51 -22.24 -6.71
N ASP A 362 -14.94 -21.45 -5.78
CA ASP A 362 -13.62 -21.68 -5.21
C ASP A 362 -13.67 -21.75 -3.68
N PRO A 363 -14.04 -22.92 -3.13
CA PRO A 363 -14.08 -23.11 -1.68
C PRO A 363 -12.69 -23.08 -1.02
N ILE A 364 -11.61 -23.18 -1.80
CA ILE A 364 -10.24 -23.10 -1.27
C ILE A 364 -9.94 -21.63 -1.00
N PHE A 365 -10.09 -20.75 -2.00
CA PHE A 365 -9.92 -19.31 -1.84
C PHE A 365 -10.81 -18.76 -0.69
N GLN A 366 -12.09 -19.13 -0.66
CA GLN A 366 -13.00 -18.73 0.41
C GLN A 366 -12.50 -19.17 1.81
N GLY A 367 -11.93 -20.38 1.90
CA GLY A 367 -11.38 -20.91 3.14
C GLY A 367 -10.08 -20.23 3.55
N ASP A 368 -9.25 -19.86 2.58
CA ASP A 368 -7.95 -19.24 2.80
C ASP A 368 -8.08 -17.76 3.19
N PHE A 369 -9.02 -17.01 2.58
CA PHE A 369 -9.12 -15.56 2.75
C PHE A 369 -10.42 -15.06 3.42
N GLY A 370 -11.42 -15.92 3.62
CA GLY A 370 -12.67 -15.56 4.31
C GLY A 370 -13.68 -14.79 3.44
N ILE A 371 -13.30 -14.46 2.21
CA ILE A 371 -14.09 -13.78 1.19
C ILE A 371 -13.61 -14.25 -0.19
N GLY A 372 -14.39 -13.98 -1.24
CA GLY A 372 -13.92 -14.10 -2.62
C GLY A 372 -13.02 -12.95 -3.06
N PRO A 373 -12.41 -13.07 -4.25
CA PRO A 373 -11.47 -12.08 -4.75
C PRO A 373 -12.19 -10.76 -5.03
N GLY A 374 -11.55 -9.66 -4.64
CA GLY A 374 -11.98 -8.30 -4.94
C GLY A 374 -11.69 -7.91 -6.38
N CYS A 375 -10.63 -8.51 -6.93
CA CYS A 375 -10.30 -8.50 -8.34
C CYS A 375 -9.62 -9.82 -8.74
N SER A 376 -9.71 -10.18 -10.02
CA SER A 376 -9.01 -11.33 -10.61
C SER A 376 -8.43 -10.96 -11.96
N SER A 377 -7.28 -11.54 -12.29
CA SER A 377 -6.54 -11.31 -13.53
C SER A 377 -5.88 -12.58 -14.05
N ALA A 378 -5.19 -12.48 -15.18
CA ALA A 378 -4.37 -13.59 -15.69
C ALA A 378 -3.13 -13.88 -14.84
N VAL A 379 -2.73 -12.94 -13.98
CA VAL A 379 -1.49 -12.98 -13.19
C VAL A 379 -1.72 -13.19 -11.70
N GLY A 380 -2.97 -13.12 -11.23
CA GLY A 380 -3.30 -13.33 -9.83
C GLY A 380 -4.68 -12.81 -9.45
N GLU A 381 -5.06 -13.10 -8.22
CA GLU A 381 -6.28 -12.64 -7.56
C GLU A 381 -5.88 -11.91 -6.28
N ALA A 382 -6.65 -10.91 -5.87
CA ALA A 382 -6.39 -10.16 -4.65
C ALA A 382 -7.67 -9.96 -3.83
N VAL A 383 -7.52 -9.96 -2.52
CA VAL A 383 -8.59 -9.86 -1.52
C VAL A 383 -9.09 -8.41 -1.43
N PRO A 384 -10.42 -8.18 -1.33
CA PRO A 384 -10.93 -6.82 -1.33
C PRO A 384 -10.49 -6.04 -0.06
N PRO A 385 -9.93 -4.83 -0.19
CA PRO A 385 -9.08 -4.22 0.83
C PRO A 385 -9.85 -3.33 1.83
N VAL A 386 -10.89 -3.82 2.50
CA VAL A 386 -11.83 -2.98 3.29
C VAL A 386 -11.13 -2.01 4.26
N ARG A 387 -10.27 -2.53 5.14
CA ARG A 387 -9.58 -1.72 6.15
C ARG A 387 -8.61 -0.71 5.54
N ILE A 388 -7.85 -1.12 4.53
CA ILE A 388 -6.90 -0.27 3.82
C ILE A 388 -7.65 0.82 3.04
N ARG A 389 -8.76 0.47 2.38
CA ARG A 389 -9.64 1.41 1.66
C ARG A 389 -10.18 2.48 2.61
N GLU A 390 -10.74 2.08 3.75
CA GLU A 390 -11.31 3.03 4.70
C GLU A 390 -10.25 4.02 5.21
N LEU A 391 -9.02 3.55 5.47
CA LEU A 391 -7.89 4.41 5.81
C LEU A 391 -7.52 5.37 4.66
N VAL A 392 -7.36 4.86 3.45
CA VAL A 392 -6.99 5.66 2.26
C VAL A 392 -8.05 6.72 1.99
N ASP A 393 -9.32 6.31 1.88
CA ASP A 393 -10.45 7.19 1.59
C ASP A 393 -10.61 8.27 2.68
N THR A 394 -10.31 7.95 3.95
CA THR A 394 -10.38 8.92 5.06
C THR A 394 -9.21 9.90 5.07
N VAL A 395 -7.99 9.43 4.83
CA VAL A 395 -6.77 10.26 4.93
C VAL A 395 -6.59 11.17 3.71
N THR A 396 -6.85 10.65 2.50
CA THR A 396 -6.55 11.36 1.25
C THR A 396 -7.76 11.54 0.31
N GLY A 397 -8.93 11.06 0.72
CA GLY A 397 -10.13 11.06 -0.12
C GLY A 397 -10.19 9.88 -1.10
N PRO A 398 -11.37 9.68 -1.74
CA PRO A 398 -11.60 8.54 -2.61
C PRO A 398 -10.81 8.61 -3.92
N GLY A 399 -10.64 7.45 -4.56
CA GLY A 399 -10.00 7.33 -5.88
C GLY A 399 -8.50 7.09 -5.87
N ASN A 400 -7.95 6.69 -4.71
CA ASN A 400 -6.53 6.41 -4.48
C ASN A 400 -6.23 4.91 -4.28
N LEU A 401 -7.14 4.04 -4.77
CA LEU A 401 -6.96 2.59 -4.82
C LEU A 401 -6.78 2.14 -6.28
N HIS A 402 -5.86 1.21 -6.52
CA HIS A 402 -5.39 0.81 -7.85
C HIS A 402 -5.19 -0.69 -8.02
#